data_AF-A0A1N6I9G1-F1
#
_entry.id   AF-A0A1N6I9G1-F1
#
_cell.length_a   1.000
_cell.length_b   1.000
_cell.length_c   1.000
_cell.angle_alpha   90.00
_cell.angle_beta   90.00
_cell.angle_gamma   90.00
#
_symmetry.space_group_name_H-M   'P 1'
#
loop_
_entity.id
_entity.type
_entity.pdbx_description
1 polymer ?
#
loop_
_entity_poly.entity_id
_entity_poly.type
_entity_poly.pdbx_seq_one_letter_code
_entity_poly.pdbx_strand_id
1 'polypeptide(L)'
;MTDWFKIIVNDEMVSEKLRTFLDIAYTEERALLSEWISEFVVKDGLIKTMKQFQITFHDVLWEIYLNKVFLVSKFMIVDGRASPDFDLLKNGTHTFVEAVIANIGLESRKESDRNISDVYAENNYPDILDESIVRISNAIGFKLEIYAKKYQDVVKESPFVVAVGDFGQVNYGQSYYLPMLGVLYNAYFDPSDKRDLLIHCEDNYGREYKYLDRITKYNGSELDLGLFSSDKNSHISAIMYSCTLTLGKLTSLSKNHSPFDKCIKIVFEVYMGELHIARFSGSNSDESIADGLFVFHNPFAKVPLDEDSINAEGVTHVFFDAENSEITIKASSARMLKRRFVAMKDMAPTLIPGFHEMEWLPVIPNGR
;
A
#
# COMPACT_ATOMS: atom_id res chain seq x y z
N MET A 1 5.73 -13.66 24.62
CA MET A 1 5.91 -12.93 23.34
C MET A 1 6.95 -11.84 23.60
N THR A 2 7.94 -11.68 22.72
CA THR A 2 8.94 -10.62 22.87
C THR A 2 8.31 -9.28 22.51
N ASP A 3 8.50 -8.26 23.35
CA ASP A 3 7.95 -6.93 23.12
C ASP A 3 8.85 -6.13 22.15
N TRP A 4 8.38 -5.94 20.92
CA TRP A 4 9.09 -5.19 19.87
C TRP A 4 9.06 -3.67 20.10
N PHE A 5 8.16 -3.18 20.95
CA PHE A 5 7.98 -1.76 21.26
C PHE A 5 8.94 -1.27 22.35
N LYS A 6 9.59 -2.19 23.07
CA LYS A 6 10.70 -1.86 23.97
C LYS A 6 11.93 -1.44 23.15
N ILE A 7 12.34 -0.18 23.27
CA ILE A 7 13.50 0.36 22.55
C ILE A 7 14.80 -0.36 22.99
N ILE A 8 15.54 -0.87 22.00
CA ILE A 8 16.82 -1.58 22.16
C ILE A 8 17.96 -0.99 21.32
N VAL A 9 17.65 -0.03 20.45
CA VAL A 9 18.65 0.76 19.70
C VAL A 9 18.93 2.08 20.41
N ASN A 10 19.97 2.80 19.98
CA ASN A 10 20.20 4.16 20.44
C ASN A 10 18.98 5.03 20.11
N ASP A 11 18.61 5.91 21.03
CA ASP A 11 17.40 6.74 20.90
C ASP A 11 17.41 7.52 19.56
N GLU A 12 18.54 8.14 19.19
CA GLU A 12 18.73 8.87 17.93
C GLU A 12 18.44 8.06 16.65
N MET A 13 18.49 6.73 16.71
CA MET A 13 18.23 5.85 15.58
C MET A 13 16.76 5.42 15.48
N VAL A 14 15.95 5.67 16.50
CA VAL A 14 14.54 5.28 16.50
C VAL A 14 13.78 6.15 15.50
N SER A 15 13.11 5.52 14.55
CA SER A 15 12.32 6.21 13.53
C SER A 15 11.26 7.13 14.16
N GLU A 16 11.08 8.31 13.57
CA GLU A 16 10.06 9.28 14.01
C GLU A 16 8.65 8.67 14.02
N LYS A 17 8.37 7.78 13.05
CA LYS A 17 7.08 7.11 12.98
C LYS A 17 6.84 6.16 14.14
N LEU A 18 7.83 5.36 14.52
CA LEU A 18 7.70 4.49 15.68
C LEU A 18 7.49 5.32 16.95
N ARG A 19 8.20 6.45 17.11
CA ARG A 19 7.98 7.35 18.26
C ARG A 19 6.55 7.84 18.35
N THR A 20 5.97 8.25 17.23
CA THR A 20 4.55 8.62 17.15
C THR A 20 3.66 7.45 17.54
N PHE A 21 3.99 6.25 17.07
CA PHE A 21 3.22 5.04 17.35
C PHE A 21 3.33 4.53 18.79
N LEU A 22 4.35 4.95 19.54
CA LEU A 22 4.49 4.67 20.97
C LEU A 22 3.62 5.58 21.86
N ASP A 23 3.00 6.62 21.30
CA ASP A 23 2.05 7.48 22.05
C ASP A 23 0.89 6.66 22.64
N ILE A 24 0.39 7.07 23.81
CA ILE A 24 -0.68 6.35 24.50
C ILE A 24 -1.97 6.24 23.67
N ALA A 25 -2.20 7.16 22.74
CA ALA A 25 -3.34 7.13 21.82
C ALA A 25 -3.33 5.93 20.85
N TYR A 26 -2.23 5.19 20.71
CA TYR A 26 -2.11 4.00 19.85
C TYR A 26 -2.03 2.68 20.62
N THR A 27 -2.52 2.64 21.86
CA THR A 27 -2.42 1.43 22.71
C THR A 27 -3.10 0.21 22.10
N GLU A 28 -4.31 0.36 21.59
CA GLU A 28 -5.07 -0.73 20.95
C GLU A 28 -4.48 -1.13 19.59
N GLU A 29 -3.95 -0.15 18.85
CA GLU A 29 -3.26 -0.41 17.58
C GLU A 29 -1.95 -1.16 17.77
N ARG A 30 -1.21 -0.89 18.85
CA ARG A 30 -0.02 -1.68 19.21
C ARG A 30 -0.38 -3.11 19.62
N ALA A 31 -1.52 -3.32 20.29
CA ALA A 31 -2.02 -4.66 20.58
C ALA A 31 -2.31 -5.42 19.28
N LEU A 32 -3.03 -4.81 18.33
CA LEU A 32 -3.28 -5.39 17.01
C LEU A 32 -1.96 -5.69 16.26
N LEU A 33 -1.01 -4.75 16.22
CA LEU A 33 0.26 -5.00 15.54
C LEU A 33 1.08 -6.10 16.25
N SER A 34 0.97 -6.24 17.58
CA SER A 34 1.59 -7.36 18.30
C SER A 34 1.05 -8.71 17.85
N GLU A 35 -0.25 -8.80 17.56
CA GLU A 35 -0.85 -10.01 17.00
C GLU A 35 -0.23 -10.34 15.64
N TRP A 36 -0.08 -9.35 14.76
CA TRP A 36 0.55 -9.56 13.44
C TRP A 36 2.02 -9.95 13.57
N ILE A 37 2.77 -9.31 14.48
CA ILE A 37 4.16 -9.65 14.79
C ILE A 37 4.29 -11.09 15.29
N SER A 38 3.30 -11.59 16.04
CA SER A 38 3.33 -12.95 16.58
C SER A 38 3.24 -14.04 15.51
N GLU A 39 2.67 -13.70 14.36
CA GLU A 39 2.56 -14.58 13.19
C GLU A 39 3.69 -14.33 12.17
N PHE A 40 4.50 -13.29 12.37
CA PHE A 40 5.54 -12.88 11.43
C PHE A 40 6.71 -13.88 11.42
N VAL A 41 7.07 -14.33 10.21
CA VAL A 41 8.18 -15.27 9.99
C VAL A 41 9.49 -14.50 9.94
N VAL A 42 10.32 -14.66 10.98
CA VAL A 42 11.59 -13.95 11.14
C VAL A 42 12.74 -14.72 10.49
N LYS A 43 13.25 -14.24 9.34
CA LYS A 43 14.36 -14.87 8.60
C LYS A 43 15.76 -14.55 9.16
N ASP A 44 15.96 -13.30 9.54
CA ASP A 44 17.29 -12.71 9.77
C ASP A 44 17.73 -12.68 11.25
N GLY A 45 17.01 -13.41 12.09
CA GLY A 45 17.21 -13.47 13.55
C GLY A 45 16.46 -12.37 14.30
N LEU A 46 15.77 -12.77 15.37
CA LEU A 46 14.82 -11.91 16.10
C LEU A 46 15.39 -10.55 16.53
N ILE A 47 16.59 -10.52 17.12
CA ILE A 47 17.20 -9.27 17.60
C ILE A 47 17.50 -8.33 16.42
N LYS A 48 17.97 -8.85 15.29
CA LYS A 48 18.29 -8.03 14.12
C LYS A 48 17.00 -7.43 13.54
N THR A 49 15.97 -8.24 13.39
CA THR A 49 14.66 -7.77 12.91
C THR A 49 14.02 -6.76 13.85
N MET A 50 14.11 -6.95 15.17
CA MET A 50 13.63 -5.97 16.15
C MET A 50 14.37 -4.62 16.03
N LYS A 51 15.70 -4.65 15.80
CA LYS A 51 16.46 -3.42 15.57
C LYS A 51 16.03 -2.73 14.27
N GLN A 52 15.84 -3.49 13.19
CA GLN A 52 15.32 -2.97 11.92
C GLN A 52 13.92 -2.38 12.09
N PHE A 53 13.03 -3.03 12.83
CA PHE A 53 11.70 -2.48 13.14
C PHE A 53 11.77 -1.11 13.81
N GLN A 54 12.77 -0.89 14.66
CA GLN A 54 12.94 0.38 15.36
C GLN A 54 13.59 1.47 14.49
N ILE A 55 14.52 1.10 13.61
CA ILE A 55 15.27 2.02 12.75
C ILE A 55 14.52 2.36 11.46
N THR A 56 13.97 1.35 10.79
CA THR A 56 13.28 1.42 9.50
C THR A 56 11.84 0.89 9.65
N PHE A 57 11.04 1.58 10.47
CA PHE A 57 9.70 1.13 10.85
C PHE A 57 8.78 0.83 9.67
N HIS A 58 8.76 1.68 8.63
CA HIS A 58 7.91 1.47 7.46
C HIS A 58 8.28 0.22 6.66
N ASP A 59 9.58 -0.07 6.51
CA ASP A 59 10.06 -1.28 5.81
C ASP A 59 9.55 -2.54 6.51
N VAL A 60 9.79 -2.64 7.81
CA VAL A 60 9.40 -3.84 8.57
C VAL A 60 7.88 -3.92 8.77
N LEU A 61 7.19 -2.78 8.92
CA LEU A 61 5.73 -2.75 8.98
C LEU A 61 5.12 -3.27 7.67
N TRP A 62 5.70 -2.93 6.51
CA TRP A 62 5.26 -3.44 5.21
C TRP A 62 5.40 -4.96 5.12
N GLU A 63 6.54 -5.51 5.55
CA GLU A 63 6.73 -6.97 5.59
C GLU A 63 5.77 -7.67 6.56
N ILE A 64 5.55 -7.13 7.76
CA ILE A 64 4.59 -7.68 8.73
C ILE A 64 3.16 -7.67 8.14
N TYR A 65 2.79 -6.58 7.49
CA TYR A 65 1.49 -6.47 6.83
C TYR A 65 1.33 -7.49 5.70
N LEU A 66 2.32 -7.60 4.81
CA LEU A 66 2.32 -8.59 3.73
C LEU A 66 2.19 -10.01 4.26
N ASN A 67 2.96 -10.35 5.30
CA ASN A 67 2.86 -11.65 5.98
C ASN A 67 1.41 -11.94 6.40
N LYS A 68 0.75 -11.00 7.09
CA LYS A 68 -0.64 -11.16 7.52
C LYS A 68 -1.60 -11.30 6.35
N VAL A 69 -1.44 -10.53 5.27
CA VAL A 69 -2.24 -10.65 4.05
C VAL A 69 -2.07 -12.04 3.40
N PHE A 70 -0.85 -12.56 3.35
CA PHE A 70 -0.58 -13.88 2.77
C PHE A 70 -1.22 -15.01 3.59
N LEU A 71 -1.16 -14.92 4.92
CA LEU A 71 -1.83 -15.87 5.82
C LEU A 71 -3.35 -15.85 5.61
N VAL A 72 -3.97 -14.67 5.54
CA VAL A 72 -5.43 -14.53 5.26
C VAL A 72 -5.79 -15.02 3.86
N SER A 73 -4.88 -14.87 2.89
CA SER A 73 -4.99 -15.41 1.53
C SER A 73 -4.71 -16.92 1.45
N LYS A 74 -4.51 -17.59 2.60
CA LYS A 74 -4.28 -19.04 2.74
C LYS A 74 -2.98 -19.53 2.11
N PHE A 75 -1.97 -18.68 1.99
CA PHE A 75 -0.63 -19.13 1.66
C PHE A 75 0.06 -19.72 2.89
N MET A 76 0.90 -20.73 2.65
CA MET A 76 1.95 -21.12 3.57
C MET A 76 3.20 -20.30 3.26
N ILE A 77 3.79 -19.66 4.27
CA ILE A 77 5.07 -18.98 4.13
C ILE A 77 6.18 -19.98 4.40
N VAL A 78 7.00 -20.24 3.39
CA VAL A 78 8.10 -21.20 3.44
C VAL A 78 9.36 -20.47 3.89
N ASP A 79 10.09 -21.07 4.84
CA ASP A 79 11.34 -20.55 5.40
C ASP A 79 12.48 -21.58 5.24
N GLY A 80 13.72 -21.14 5.47
CA GLY A 80 14.90 -22.01 5.49
C GLY A 80 15.58 -22.20 4.13
N ARG A 81 15.19 -21.43 3.10
CA ARG A 81 15.88 -21.39 1.80
C ARG A 81 16.19 -19.97 1.34
N ALA A 82 17.27 -19.83 0.59
CA ALA A 82 17.60 -18.57 -0.08
C ALA A 82 16.46 -18.22 -1.04
N SER A 83 15.76 -17.14 -0.74
CA SER A 83 14.57 -16.67 -1.45
C SER A 83 14.51 -15.15 -1.37
N PRO A 84 13.71 -14.51 -2.22
CA PRO A 84 13.15 -13.18 -1.95
C PRO A 84 12.55 -13.06 -0.55
N ASP A 85 12.13 -11.86 -0.19
CA ASP A 85 11.56 -11.56 1.15
C ASP A 85 10.46 -12.56 1.56
N PHE A 86 9.65 -13.05 0.61
CA PHE A 86 8.70 -14.14 0.82
C PHE A 86 8.81 -15.24 -0.23
N ASP A 87 8.60 -16.46 0.24
CA ASP A 87 8.34 -17.63 -0.57
C ASP A 87 7.03 -18.24 -0.11
N LEU A 88 6.04 -18.20 -0.99
CA LEU A 88 4.66 -18.54 -0.68
C LEU A 88 4.30 -19.84 -1.39
N LEU A 89 3.66 -20.76 -0.67
CA LEU A 89 3.16 -22.02 -1.22
C LEU A 89 1.64 -22.10 -1.09
N LYS A 90 0.95 -22.31 -2.20
CA LYS A 90 -0.50 -22.56 -2.24
C LYS A 90 -0.79 -23.56 -3.36
N ASN A 91 -1.55 -24.61 -3.04
CA ASN A 91 -1.93 -25.67 -3.99
C ASN A 91 -0.75 -26.31 -4.75
N GLY A 92 0.43 -26.39 -4.13
CA GLY A 92 1.64 -26.95 -4.74
C GLY A 92 2.44 -25.98 -5.63
N THR A 93 1.95 -24.75 -5.80
CA THR A 93 2.63 -23.72 -6.59
C THR A 93 3.36 -22.73 -5.67
N HIS A 94 4.64 -22.50 -5.96
CA HIS A 94 5.42 -21.46 -5.31
C HIS A 94 5.16 -20.09 -5.96
N THR A 95 5.11 -19.04 -5.15
CA THR A 95 5.09 -17.64 -5.59
C THR A 95 6.10 -16.88 -4.75
N PHE A 96 7.03 -16.20 -5.40
CA PHE A 96 8.07 -15.43 -4.73
C PHE A 96 7.71 -13.96 -4.71
N VAL A 97 7.87 -13.33 -3.55
CA VAL A 97 7.58 -11.89 -3.39
C VAL A 97 8.80 -11.19 -2.81
N GLU A 98 9.27 -10.15 -3.49
CA GLU A 98 10.28 -9.23 -2.97
C GLU A 98 9.59 -7.93 -2.54
N ALA A 99 9.75 -7.55 -1.28
CA ALA A 99 9.13 -6.37 -0.69
C ALA A 99 10.05 -5.16 -0.83
N VAL A 100 9.47 -3.99 -1.05
CA VAL A 100 10.18 -2.71 -1.07
C VAL A 100 9.24 -1.59 -0.67
N ILE A 101 9.79 -0.51 -0.13
CA ILE A 101 9.03 0.72 0.03
C ILE A 101 9.59 1.85 -0.83
N ALA A 102 8.69 2.71 -1.32
CA ALA A 102 9.04 4.02 -1.82
C ALA A 102 9.17 4.97 -0.62
N ASN A 103 10.37 5.48 -0.35
CA ASN A 103 10.65 6.38 0.78
C ASN A 103 10.62 7.85 0.37
N ILE A 104 10.37 8.72 1.36
CA ILE A 104 10.56 10.17 1.22
C ILE A 104 11.99 10.46 0.74
N GLY A 105 12.12 11.38 -0.23
CA GLY A 105 13.43 11.80 -0.72
C GLY A 105 14.26 12.53 0.32
N LEU A 106 15.59 12.41 0.23
CA LEU A 106 16.52 13.10 1.12
C LEU A 106 16.35 14.63 1.12
N GLU A 107 16.06 15.20 -0.05
CA GLU A 107 15.83 16.64 -0.26
C GLU A 107 14.34 17.03 -0.23
N SER A 108 13.44 16.06 0.02
CA SER A 108 12.01 16.33 0.16
C SER A 108 11.68 16.77 1.59
N ARG A 109 10.49 17.33 1.77
CA ARG A 109 9.91 17.62 3.09
C ARG A 109 9.88 16.33 3.94
N LYS A 110 10.26 16.43 5.21
CA LYS A 110 10.43 15.26 6.10
C LYS A 110 9.12 14.90 6.80
N GLU A 111 9.01 13.66 7.31
CA GLU A 111 7.85 13.23 8.11
C GLU A 111 7.63 14.14 9.34
N SER A 112 8.70 14.66 9.95
CA SER A 112 8.64 15.63 11.05
C SER A 112 8.00 16.97 10.68
N ASP A 113 7.94 17.32 9.40
CA ASP A 113 7.26 18.53 8.95
C ASP A 113 5.74 18.34 8.85
N ARG A 114 5.22 17.11 8.96
CA ARG A 114 3.80 16.76 8.77
C ARG A 114 2.87 17.58 9.64
N ASN A 115 1.78 18.06 9.05
CA ASN A 115 0.79 18.91 9.69
C ASN A 115 -0.65 18.42 9.44
N ILE A 116 -1.63 19.15 9.98
CA ILE A 116 -3.05 18.82 9.87
C ILE A 116 -3.53 18.83 8.42
N SER A 117 -3.11 19.79 7.59
CA SER A 117 -3.51 19.82 6.18
C SER A 117 -3.01 18.59 5.40
N ASP A 118 -1.85 18.05 5.71
CA ASP A 118 -1.37 16.81 5.09
C ASP A 118 -2.24 15.59 5.40
N VAL A 119 -3.08 15.66 6.45
CA VAL A 119 -3.93 14.56 6.87
C VAL A 119 -5.37 14.77 6.42
N TYR A 120 -5.86 16.01 6.41
CA TYR A 120 -7.29 16.31 6.24
C TYR A 120 -7.62 17.16 5.01
N ALA A 121 -6.66 17.80 4.35
CA ALA A 121 -6.95 18.57 3.14
C ALA A 121 -7.29 17.66 1.95
N GLU A 122 -7.94 18.26 0.96
CA GLU A 122 -8.17 17.64 -0.35
C GLU A 122 -6.85 17.35 -1.06
N ASN A 123 -6.85 16.27 -1.85
CA ASN A 123 -5.66 15.88 -2.61
C ASN A 123 -5.47 16.83 -3.80
N ASN A 124 -4.26 17.36 -3.97
CA ASN A 124 -3.83 17.87 -5.27
C ASN A 124 -3.17 16.73 -6.06
N TYR A 125 -3.97 15.98 -6.81
CA TYR A 125 -3.48 14.78 -7.52
C TYR A 125 -2.27 15.07 -8.42
N PRO A 126 -2.27 16.09 -9.30
CA PRO A 126 -1.11 16.38 -10.14
C PRO A 126 0.22 16.50 -9.38
N ASP A 127 0.24 17.14 -8.21
CA ASP A 127 1.46 17.30 -7.41
C ASP A 127 1.88 15.96 -6.77
N ILE A 128 0.90 15.18 -6.29
CA ILE A 128 1.14 13.89 -5.63
C ILE A 128 1.61 12.84 -6.63
N LEU A 129 1.01 12.78 -7.83
CA LEU A 129 1.24 11.70 -8.78
C LEU A 129 2.67 11.68 -9.29
N ASP A 130 3.21 12.84 -9.69
CA ASP A 130 4.55 12.93 -10.24
C ASP A 130 5.64 12.47 -9.27
N GLU A 131 5.60 12.96 -8.03
CA GLU A 131 6.55 12.53 -7.02
C GLU A 131 6.39 11.04 -6.72
N SER A 132 5.15 10.54 -6.55
CA SER A 132 4.91 9.11 -6.33
C SER A 132 5.45 8.26 -7.48
N ILE A 133 5.20 8.61 -8.75
CA ILE A 133 5.72 7.89 -9.92
C ILE A 133 7.25 7.78 -9.84
N VAL A 134 7.95 8.90 -9.59
CA VAL A 134 9.41 8.90 -9.51
C VAL A 134 9.90 8.00 -8.36
N ARG A 135 9.30 8.10 -7.16
CA ARG A 135 9.73 7.31 -5.99
C ARG A 135 9.48 5.82 -6.20
N ILE A 136 8.30 5.45 -6.66
CA ILE A 136 7.89 4.08 -6.92
C ILE A 136 8.78 3.45 -8.00
N SER A 137 8.99 4.12 -9.13
CA SER A 137 9.82 3.61 -10.22
C SER A 137 11.26 3.34 -9.79
N ASN A 138 11.87 4.23 -8.99
CA ASN A 138 13.21 3.99 -8.47
C ASN A 138 13.25 2.80 -7.48
N ALA A 139 12.23 2.64 -6.63
CA ALA A 139 12.12 1.55 -5.67
C ALA A 139 11.99 0.18 -6.38
N ILE A 140 11.14 0.11 -7.41
CA ILE A 140 10.99 -1.10 -8.25
C ILE A 140 12.32 -1.38 -8.96
N GLY A 141 12.91 -0.37 -9.62
CA GLY A 141 14.18 -0.52 -10.33
C GLY A 141 15.30 -1.12 -9.48
N PHE A 142 15.42 -0.67 -8.23
CA PHE A 142 16.38 -1.24 -7.27
C PHE A 142 16.16 -2.75 -7.02
N LYS A 143 14.91 -3.18 -6.86
CA LYS A 143 14.61 -4.62 -6.65
C LYS A 143 14.80 -5.45 -7.92
N LEU A 144 14.65 -4.88 -9.11
CA LEU A 144 14.96 -5.56 -10.37
C LEU A 144 16.46 -5.83 -10.52
N GLU A 145 17.32 -4.92 -10.07
CA GLU A 145 18.75 -5.19 -10.01
C GLU A 145 19.10 -6.33 -9.04
N ILE A 146 18.44 -6.37 -7.88
CA ILE A 146 18.64 -7.44 -6.89
C ILE A 146 18.16 -8.79 -7.46
N TYR A 147 16.99 -8.81 -8.11
CA TYR A 147 16.49 -9.98 -8.81
C TYR A 147 17.54 -10.56 -9.75
N ALA A 148 18.08 -9.73 -10.65
CA ALA A 148 19.05 -10.16 -11.66
C ALA A 148 20.35 -10.69 -11.02
N LYS A 149 20.77 -10.11 -9.89
CA LYS A 149 22.01 -10.49 -9.19
C LYS A 149 21.88 -11.71 -8.29
N LYS A 150 20.70 -11.95 -7.69
CA LYS A 150 20.55 -12.88 -6.55
C LYS A 150 19.46 -13.94 -6.73
N TYR A 151 18.35 -13.61 -7.39
CA TYR A 151 17.14 -14.44 -7.32
C TYR A 151 16.70 -15.04 -8.66
N GLN A 152 17.23 -14.57 -9.79
CA GLN A 152 16.83 -15.00 -11.12
C GLN A 152 16.79 -16.54 -11.28
N ASP A 153 17.78 -17.26 -10.75
CA ASP A 153 17.84 -18.72 -10.82
C ASP A 153 16.86 -19.41 -9.86
N VAL A 154 16.60 -18.80 -8.69
CA VAL A 154 15.71 -19.34 -7.65
C VAL A 154 14.25 -19.29 -8.10
N VAL A 155 13.87 -18.25 -8.84
CA VAL A 155 12.46 -17.94 -9.14
C VAL A 155 12.06 -18.28 -10.58
N LYS A 156 12.97 -18.83 -11.39
CA LYS A 156 12.85 -18.97 -12.85
C LYS A 156 11.55 -19.63 -13.34
N GLU A 157 11.01 -20.57 -12.58
CA GLU A 157 9.83 -21.38 -12.95
C GLU A 157 8.61 -21.07 -12.08
N SER A 158 8.61 -19.94 -11.38
CA SER A 158 7.54 -19.56 -10.46
C SER A 158 7.19 -18.08 -10.63
N PRO A 159 5.93 -17.69 -10.34
CA PRO A 159 5.59 -16.28 -10.33
C PRO A 159 6.51 -15.48 -9.41
N PHE A 160 7.02 -14.37 -9.93
CA PHE A 160 7.83 -13.40 -9.17
C PHE A 160 7.09 -12.07 -9.10
N VAL A 161 6.83 -11.62 -7.87
CA VAL A 161 6.05 -10.43 -7.57
C VAL A 161 6.93 -9.43 -6.83
N VAL A 162 6.84 -8.16 -7.21
CA VAL A 162 7.41 -7.06 -6.41
C VAL A 162 6.28 -6.44 -5.60
N ALA A 163 6.44 -6.33 -4.29
CA ALA A 163 5.45 -5.74 -3.41
C ALA A 163 5.91 -4.37 -2.89
N VAL A 164 5.23 -3.31 -3.33
CA VAL A 164 5.60 -1.92 -3.09
C VAL A 164 4.67 -1.26 -2.06
N GLY A 165 5.24 -0.82 -0.95
CA GLY A 165 4.58 0.12 -0.02
C GLY A 165 4.92 1.56 -0.37
N ASP A 166 3.94 2.41 -0.64
CA ASP A 166 4.17 3.83 -0.98
C ASP A 166 4.12 4.73 0.26
N PHE A 167 5.31 5.13 0.70
CA PHE A 167 5.55 6.12 1.76
C PHE A 167 6.37 7.29 1.21
N GLY A 168 6.28 7.56 -0.10
CA GLY A 168 7.19 8.44 -0.83
C GLY A 168 7.07 9.92 -0.51
N GLN A 169 6.02 10.32 0.23
CA GLN A 169 5.65 11.70 0.52
C GLN A 169 5.09 11.82 1.94
N VAL A 170 5.20 13.01 2.55
CA VAL A 170 4.71 13.28 3.92
C VAL A 170 3.21 12.99 4.10
N ASN A 171 2.44 13.18 3.03
CA ASN A 171 1.01 12.93 2.95
C ASN A 171 0.68 11.55 2.36
N TYR A 172 1.58 10.56 2.47
CA TYR A 172 1.34 9.19 1.99
C TYR A 172 -0.03 8.64 2.43
N GLY A 173 -0.58 7.74 1.60
CA GLY A 173 -1.98 7.30 1.71
C GLY A 173 -2.96 8.11 0.87
N GLN A 174 -2.47 9.00 0.01
CA GLN A 174 -3.30 9.87 -0.83
C GLN A 174 -3.14 9.65 -2.33
N SER A 175 -2.03 9.05 -2.77
CA SER A 175 -1.74 8.78 -4.18
C SER A 175 -2.75 7.84 -4.83
N TYR A 176 -3.39 6.98 -4.03
CA TYR A 176 -4.26 5.91 -4.50
C TYR A 176 -3.49 5.00 -5.47
N TYR A 177 -4.17 4.18 -6.29
CA TYR A 177 -3.50 3.27 -7.21
C TYR A 177 -2.99 3.97 -8.49
N LEU A 178 -3.30 5.25 -8.68
CA LEU A 178 -3.10 6.02 -9.91
C LEU A 178 -1.62 6.11 -10.38
N PRO A 179 -0.61 6.34 -9.52
CA PRO A 179 0.79 6.39 -9.97
C PRO A 179 1.24 5.10 -10.65
N MET A 180 0.76 3.95 -10.16
CA MET A 180 1.14 2.64 -10.68
C MET A 180 0.72 2.46 -12.14
N LEU A 181 -0.39 3.07 -12.57
CA LEU A 181 -0.83 3.01 -13.97
C LEU A 181 0.19 3.70 -14.90
N GLY A 182 0.71 4.86 -14.50
CA GLY A 182 1.77 5.54 -15.24
C GLY A 182 3.06 4.71 -15.24
N VAL A 183 3.49 4.26 -14.06
CA VAL A 183 4.70 3.44 -13.88
C VAL A 183 4.67 2.17 -14.73
N LEU A 184 3.56 1.45 -14.75
CA LEU A 184 3.47 0.13 -15.38
C LEU A 184 3.01 0.16 -16.82
N TYR A 185 2.03 0.99 -17.16
CA TYR A 185 1.29 0.91 -18.43
C TYR A 185 1.33 2.19 -19.26
N ASN A 186 2.16 3.18 -18.89
CA ASN A 186 2.17 4.51 -19.52
C ASN A 186 0.83 5.27 -19.43
N ALA A 187 -0.07 4.84 -18.55
CA ALA A 187 -1.41 5.40 -18.37
C ALA A 187 -1.41 6.43 -17.23
N TYR A 188 -1.19 7.70 -17.59
CA TYR A 188 -1.14 8.82 -16.64
C TYR A 188 -2.52 9.42 -16.40
N PHE A 189 -2.84 9.69 -15.13
CA PHE A 189 -4.12 10.30 -14.77
C PHE A 189 -4.01 11.84 -14.80
N ASP A 190 -4.58 12.45 -15.84
CA ASP A 190 -4.70 13.91 -15.98
C ASP A 190 -6.13 14.30 -16.40
N PRO A 191 -7.10 14.24 -15.47
CA PRO A 191 -8.50 14.55 -15.78
C PRO A 191 -8.74 16.04 -16.09
N SER A 192 -7.73 16.89 -15.91
CA SER A 192 -7.81 18.34 -16.11
C SER A 192 -7.11 18.82 -17.38
N ASP A 193 -6.57 17.90 -18.18
CA ASP A 193 -5.79 18.20 -19.41
C ASP A 193 -4.71 19.27 -19.18
N LYS A 194 -4.01 19.20 -18.03
CA LYS A 194 -2.92 20.14 -17.71
C LYS A 194 -1.70 19.92 -18.59
N ARG A 195 -1.46 18.67 -18.98
CA ARG A 195 -0.46 18.27 -19.96
C ARG A 195 -1.22 17.96 -21.24
N ASP A 196 -0.90 18.67 -22.31
CA ASP A 196 -1.46 18.44 -23.65
C ASP A 196 -1.03 17.05 -24.17
N LEU A 197 -1.68 15.99 -23.66
CA LEU A 197 -1.36 14.59 -23.87
C LEU A 197 -2.51 13.88 -24.59
N LEU A 198 -2.15 12.89 -25.39
CA LEU A 198 -3.11 12.05 -26.10
C LEU A 198 -3.79 11.07 -25.14
N ILE A 199 -5.06 10.78 -25.42
CA ILE A 199 -5.81 9.70 -24.78
C ILE A 199 -5.10 8.37 -25.06
N HIS A 200 -4.88 7.59 -24.01
CA HIS A 200 -4.24 6.28 -24.10
C HIS A 200 -5.25 5.14 -23.96
N CYS A 201 -6.02 5.15 -22.89
CA CYS A 201 -6.92 4.06 -22.50
C CYS A 201 -7.99 4.55 -21.53
N GLU A 202 -8.98 3.71 -21.28
CA GLU A 202 -10.02 3.93 -20.28
C GLU A 202 -10.10 2.75 -19.31
N ASP A 203 -10.62 2.95 -18.11
CA ASP A 203 -11.00 1.85 -17.22
C ASP A 203 -12.50 1.53 -17.24
N ASN A 204 -12.85 0.38 -16.68
CA ASN A 204 -14.24 -0.06 -16.49
C ASN A 204 -15.05 0.77 -15.47
N TYR A 205 -14.47 1.84 -14.91
CA TYR A 205 -15.16 2.87 -14.11
C TYR A 205 -15.41 4.15 -14.92
N GLY A 206 -15.01 4.18 -16.20
CA GLY A 206 -15.19 5.33 -17.10
C GLY A 206 -14.14 6.42 -16.93
N ARG A 207 -12.98 6.11 -16.32
CA ARG A 207 -11.86 7.06 -16.25
C ARG A 207 -10.97 6.93 -17.46
N GLU A 208 -10.67 8.07 -18.04
CA GLU A 208 -9.70 8.21 -19.12
C GLU A 208 -8.28 8.42 -18.56
N TYR A 209 -7.30 7.81 -19.21
CA TYR A 209 -5.88 7.99 -18.93
C TYR A 209 -5.15 8.47 -20.17
N LYS A 210 -4.15 9.33 -19.96
CA LYS A 210 -3.31 9.92 -21.00
C LYS A 210 -2.01 9.15 -21.17
N TYR A 211 -1.46 9.15 -22.38
CA TYR A 211 -0.19 8.47 -22.65
C TYR A 211 0.98 9.31 -22.13
N LEU A 212 1.83 8.71 -21.29
CA LEU A 212 3.08 9.30 -20.82
C LEU A 212 4.21 8.27 -20.84
N ASP A 213 5.22 8.49 -21.66
CA ASP A 213 6.38 7.60 -21.82
C ASP A 213 7.51 7.91 -20.83
N ARG A 214 7.64 9.17 -20.40
CA ARG A 214 8.70 9.65 -19.52
C ARG A 214 8.22 10.64 -18.49
N ILE A 215 8.92 10.70 -17.37
CA ILE A 215 8.75 11.73 -16.35
C ILE A 215 10.08 12.40 -16.01
N THR A 216 10.07 13.73 -15.98
CA THR A 216 11.22 14.54 -15.58
C THR A 216 11.34 14.59 -14.06
N LYS A 217 12.47 14.13 -13.51
CA LYS A 217 12.78 14.25 -12.08
C LYS A 217 13.11 15.70 -11.71
N TYR A 218 13.05 16.04 -10.42
CA TYR A 218 13.41 17.38 -9.92
C TYR A 218 14.82 17.85 -10.34
N ASN A 219 15.76 16.92 -10.50
CA ASN A 219 17.12 17.22 -10.96
C ASN A 219 17.25 17.37 -12.49
N GLY A 220 16.14 17.35 -13.23
CA GLY A 220 16.09 17.46 -14.69
C GLY A 220 16.42 16.17 -15.46
N SER A 221 16.71 15.06 -14.78
CA SER A 221 16.90 13.76 -15.45
C SER A 221 15.57 13.10 -15.79
N GLU A 222 15.51 12.40 -16.92
CA GLU A 222 14.33 11.67 -17.37
C GLU A 222 14.28 10.26 -16.80
N LEU A 223 13.06 9.76 -16.60
CA LEU A 223 12.78 8.39 -16.18
C LEU A 223 11.75 7.78 -17.15
N ASP A 224 12.13 6.68 -17.81
CA ASP A 224 11.22 5.93 -18.66
C ASP A 224 10.12 5.26 -17.80
N LEU A 225 8.89 5.29 -18.31
CA LEU A 225 7.70 4.65 -17.75
C LEU A 225 7.27 3.45 -18.62
N GLY A 226 6.29 2.69 -18.15
CA GLY A 226 5.77 1.54 -18.89
C GLY A 226 6.56 0.26 -18.62
N LEU A 227 6.79 -0.07 -17.34
CA LEU A 227 7.49 -1.30 -16.98
C LEU A 227 6.85 -2.56 -17.61
N PHE A 228 5.54 -2.55 -17.83
CA PHE A 228 4.73 -3.61 -18.42
C PHE A 228 4.19 -3.27 -19.82
N SER A 229 4.82 -2.35 -20.55
CA SER A 229 4.46 -2.02 -21.93
C SER A 229 5.16 -2.90 -22.98
N SER A 230 6.06 -3.80 -22.55
CA SER A 230 6.77 -4.75 -23.42
C SER A 230 7.27 -5.97 -22.64
N ASP A 231 7.86 -6.94 -23.35
CA ASP A 231 8.44 -8.16 -22.79
C ASP A 231 9.78 -7.95 -22.05
N LYS A 232 10.33 -6.73 -22.02
CA LYS A 232 11.59 -6.41 -21.32
C LYS A 232 11.57 -6.85 -19.84
N ASN A 233 10.43 -6.69 -19.17
CA ASN A 233 10.25 -7.09 -17.77
C ASN A 233 9.36 -8.34 -17.62
N SER A 234 9.33 -9.22 -18.62
CA SER A 234 8.53 -10.46 -18.61
C SER A 234 8.83 -11.41 -17.44
N HIS A 235 9.95 -11.19 -16.74
CA HIS A 235 10.33 -11.98 -15.57
C HIS A 235 9.55 -11.61 -14.30
N ILE A 236 8.86 -10.46 -14.31
CA ILE A 236 7.93 -10.05 -13.26
C ILE A 236 6.54 -10.50 -13.66
N SER A 237 5.85 -11.21 -12.77
CA SER A 237 4.50 -11.70 -12.98
C SER A 237 3.45 -10.64 -12.66
N ALA A 238 3.66 -9.91 -11.57
CA ALA A 238 2.77 -8.85 -11.10
C ALA A 238 3.51 -7.90 -10.16
N ILE A 239 2.91 -6.74 -9.89
CA ILE A 239 3.29 -5.85 -8.79
C ILE A 239 2.14 -5.76 -7.79
N MET A 240 2.42 -6.02 -6.52
CA MET A 240 1.53 -5.66 -5.43
C MET A 240 1.83 -4.23 -4.98
N TYR A 241 0.80 -3.44 -4.69
CA TYR A 241 0.96 -2.05 -4.33
C TYR A 241 -0.03 -1.62 -3.24
N SER A 242 0.44 -0.88 -2.26
CA SER A 242 -0.44 -0.12 -1.37
C SER A 242 0.20 1.19 -0.94
N CYS A 243 -0.55 2.29 -1.06
CA CYS A 243 -0.23 3.54 -0.39
C CYS A 243 -0.93 3.65 0.97
N THR A 244 -1.88 2.76 1.28
CA THR A 244 -2.81 2.96 2.39
C THR A 244 -2.38 2.28 3.69
N LEU A 245 -1.22 1.64 3.77
CA LEU A 245 -0.69 1.10 5.03
C LEU A 245 -0.20 2.21 5.96
N THR A 246 -1.12 2.94 6.56
CA THR A 246 -0.85 4.01 7.52
C THR A 246 -1.17 3.55 8.94
N LEU A 247 -0.79 4.32 9.97
CA LEU A 247 -1.31 4.07 11.33
C LEU A 247 -2.84 4.08 11.38
N GLY A 248 -3.48 4.84 10.48
CA GLY A 248 -4.93 4.84 10.30
C GLY A 248 -5.50 3.49 9.85
N LYS A 249 -4.71 2.62 9.21
CA LYS A 249 -5.14 1.24 8.91
C LYS A 249 -5.23 0.41 10.19
N LEU A 250 -4.24 0.50 11.07
CA LEU A 250 -4.30 -0.16 12.38
C LEU A 250 -5.48 0.38 13.19
N THR A 251 -5.66 1.71 13.22
CA THR A 251 -6.82 2.33 13.88
C THR A 251 -8.14 1.85 13.31
N SER A 252 -8.23 1.75 11.98
CA SER A 252 -9.44 1.31 11.28
C SER A 252 -9.72 -0.19 11.47
N LEU A 253 -8.72 -1.03 11.72
CA LEU A 253 -8.93 -2.45 11.99
C LEU A 253 -9.20 -2.72 13.48
N SER A 254 -8.75 -1.84 14.38
CA SER A 254 -9.10 -1.91 15.80
C SER A 254 -10.57 -1.52 16.04
N LYS A 255 -11.26 -2.34 16.84
CA LYS A 255 -12.63 -2.09 17.28
C LYS A 255 -12.71 -0.98 18.33
N ASN A 256 -11.88 -1.09 19.36
CA ASN A 256 -11.82 -0.15 20.47
C ASN A 256 -10.55 0.71 20.36
N HIS A 257 -10.60 1.90 20.97
CA HIS A 257 -9.46 2.81 21.06
C HIS A 257 -9.44 3.38 22.48
N SER A 258 -8.30 3.25 23.14
CA SER A 258 -8.09 3.68 24.52
C SER A 258 -6.76 4.41 24.61
N PRO A 259 -6.64 5.49 25.40
CA PRO A 259 -7.67 6.07 26.29
C PRO A 259 -8.62 7.05 25.60
N PHE A 260 -8.44 7.29 24.29
CA PHE A 260 -9.21 8.27 23.53
C PHE A 260 -10.06 7.58 22.46
N ASP A 261 -11.37 7.81 22.50
CA ASP A 261 -12.27 7.45 21.41
C ASP A 261 -11.86 8.20 20.13
N LYS A 262 -11.99 7.51 19.00
CA LYS A 262 -11.68 8.00 17.66
C LYS A 262 -12.91 7.95 16.77
N CYS A 263 -12.95 8.85 15.80
CA CYS A 263 -13.81 8.79 14.64
C CYS A 263 -12.96 8.32 13.45
N ILE A 264 -13.43 7.30 12.75
CA ILE A 264 -12.82 6.80 11.52
C ILE A 264 -13.80 7.07 10.37
N LYS A 265 -13.35 7.83 9.37
CA LYS A 265 -14.02 7.95 8.07
C LYS A 265 -13.25 7.14 7.04
N ILE A 266 -13.95 6.33 6.27
CA ILE A 266 -13.42 5.58 5.15
C ILE A 266 -14.11 6.05 3.88
N VAL A 267 -13.32 6.38 2.86
CA VAL A 267 -13.82 6.71 1.52
C VAL A 267 -13.49 5.53 0.61
N PHE A 268 -14.55 4.87 0.13
CA PHE A 268 -14.46 3.86 -0.89
C PHE A 268 -14.86 4.45 -2.24
N GLU A 269 -14.12 4.14 -3.29
CA GLU A 269 -14.57 4.30 -4.66
C GLU A 269 -15.52 3.15 -5.03
N VAL A 270 -16.64 3.50 -5.64
CA VAL A 270 -17.66 2.58 -6.15
C VAL A 270 -18.00 2.97 -7.58
N TYR A 271 -18.75 2.13 -8.29
CA TYR A 271 -19.19 2.46 -9.64
C TYR A 271 -19.96 3.80 -9.65
N MET A 272 -19.49 4.75 -10.47
CA MET A 272 -20.08 6.09 -10.64
C MET A 272 -20.12 6.97 -9.37
N GLY A 273 -19.25 6.74 -8.37
CA GLY A 273 -19.19 7.65 -7.23
C GLY A 273 -18.29 7.19 -6.08
N GLU A 274 -18.55 7.78 -4.91
CA GLU A 274 -17.85 7.46 -3.67
C GLU A 274 -18.84 7.09 -2.58
N LEU A 275 -18.48 6.10 -1.77
CA LEU A 275 -19.18 5.73 -0.55
C LEU A 275 -18.37 6.23 0.65
N HIS A 276 -18.99 7.06 1.48
CA HIS A 276 -18.38 7.70 2.64
C HIS A 276 -18.97 7.10 3.92
N ILE A 277 -18.20 6.22 4.58
CA ILE A 277 -18.62 5.53 5.79
C ILE A 277 -17.91 6.16 6.99
N ALA A 278 -18.67 6.48 8.04
CA ALA A 278 -18.12 6.96 9.31
C ALA A 278 -18.55 6.08 10.49
N ARG A 279 -17.60 5.84 11.39
CA ARG A 279 -17.83 5.12 12.65
C ARG A 279 -17.02 5.69 13.80
N PHE A 280 -17.51 5.46 15.01
CA PHE A 280 -16.75 5.70 16.24
C PHE A 280 -16.18 4.40 16.82
N SER A 281 -15.19 4.55 17.70
CA SER A 281 -14.71 3.50 18.58
C SER A 281 -15.85 2.68 19.19
N GLY A 282 -15.64 1.36 19.32
CA GLY A 282 -16.63 0.39 19.77
C GLY A 282 -17.40 -0.31 18.64
N SER A 283 -17.35 0.22 17.41
CA SER A 283 -17.97 -0.39 16.23
C SER A 283 -17.05 -1.42 15.57
N ASN A 284 -17.61 -2.43 14.90
CA ASN A 284 -16.80 -3.33 14.06
C ASN A 284 -16.14 -2.56 12.92
N SER A 285 -15.08 -3.11 12.34
CA SER A 285 -14.41 -2.50 11.18
C SER A 285 -15.21 -2.78 9.90
N ASP A 286 -15.31 -1.77 9.05
CA ASP A 286 -15.85 -1.88 7.68
C ASP A 286 -14.75 -2.10 6.65
N GLU A 287 -13.51 -2.15 7.11
CA GLU A 287 -12.30 -2.36 6.33
C GLU A 287 -11.79 -3.78 6.57
N SER A 288 -11.44 -4.47 5.49
CA SER A 288 -10.68 -5.71 5.57
C SER A 288 -9.18 -5.42 5.70
N ILE A 289 -8.40 -6.43 6.05
CA ILE A 289 -6.95 -6.26 6.04
C ILE A 289 -6.41 -5.92 4.65
N ALA A 290 -6.97 -6.48 3.58
CA ALA A 290 -6.42 -6.28 2.24
C ALA A 290 -7.02 -5.06 1.51
N ASP A 291 -8.02 -4.37 2.09
CA ASP A 291 -8.53 -3.13 1.51
C ASP A 291 -7.40 -2.11 1.30
N GLY A 292 -7.33 -1.61 0.06
CA GLY A 292 -6.29 -0.69 -0.40
C GLY A 292 -5.01 -1.39 -0.86
N LEU A 293 -5.03 -2.71 -1.06
CA LEU A 293 -3.99 -3.49 -1.74
C LEU A 293 -4.40 -3.77 -3.19
N PHE A 294 -3.54 -3.37 -4.12
CA PHE A 294 -3.72 -3.55 -5.55
C PHE A 294 -2.72 -4.57 -6.09
N VAL A 295 -3.14 -5.42 -7.02
CA VAL A 295 -2.30 -6.38 -7.74
C VAL A 295 -2.37 -6.07 -9.22
N PHE A 296 -1.30 -5.47 -9.75
CA PHE A 296 -1.15 -5.12 -11.15
C PHE A 296 -0.50 -6.25 -11.91
N HIS A 297 -1.19 -6.83 -12.88
CA HIS A 297 -0.69 -7.97 -13.64
C HIS A 297 0.17 -7.54 -14.82
N ASN A 298 1.25 -8.27 -15.09
CA ASN A 298 2.07 -8.03 -16.27
C ASN A 298 1.50 -8.84 -17.46
N PRO A 299 0.94 -8.19 -18.50
CA PRO A 299 0.42 -8.89 -19.69
C PRO A 299 1.52 -9.63 -20.47
N PHE A 300 2.80 -9.28 -20.26
CA PHE A 300 3.94 -9.93 -20.90
C PHE A 300 4.69 -10.91 -19.98
N ALA A 301 4.11 -11.33 -18.85
CA ALA A 301 4.76 -12.26 -17.92
C ALA A 301 5.07 -13.62 -18.57
N LYS A 302 6.30 -14.11 -18.41
CA LYS A 302 6.70 -15.48 -18.79
C LYS A 302 6.01 -16.54 -17.93
N VAL A 303 5.86 -16.25 -16.64
CA VAL A 303 5.13 -17.08 -15.68
C VAL A 303 4.09 -16.16 -15.03
N PRO A 304 2.86 -16.07 -15.55
CA PRO A 304 1.85 -15.17 -15.03
C PRO A 304 1.43 -15.54 -13.61
N LEU A 305 1.04 -14.54 -12.82
CA LEU A 305 0.45 -14.77 -11.51
C LEU A 305 -1.01 -15.19 -11.72
N ASP A 306 -1.41 -16.28 -11.08
CA ASP A 306 -2.81 -16.69 -11.06
C ASP A 306 -3.66 -15.67 -10.28
N GLU A 307 -4.74 -15.17 -10.88
CA GLU A 307 -5.65 -14.18 -10.29
C GLU A 307 -6.22 -14.69 -8.96
N ASP A 308 -6.51 -15.99 -8.86
CA ASP A 308 -7.10 -16.60 -7.67
C ASP A 308 -6.07 -16.87 -6.55
N SER A 309 -4.79 -16.63 -6.81
CA SER A 309 -3.73 -16.90 -5.83
C SER A 309 -3.77 -15.91 -4.66
N ILE A 310 -3.90 -14.61 -4.91
CA ILE A 310 -3.95 -13.54 -3.89
C ILE A 310 -5.38 -12.98 -3.82
N ASN A 311 -6.30 -13.74 -3.24
CA ASN A 311 -7.74 -13.46 -3.29
C ASN A 311 -8.40 -13.17 -1.92
N ALA A 312 -7.70 -12.50 -1.01
CA ALA A 312 -8.30 -12.01 0.23
C ALA A 312 -9.36 -10.94 -0.06
N GLU A 313 -10.40 -10.88 0.80
CA GLU A 313 -11.39 -9.80 0.74
C GLU A 313 -10.70 -8.43 0.83
N GLY A 314 -10.99 -7.52 -0.10
CA GLY A 314 -10.43 -6.17 -0.21
C GLY A 314 -9.28 -6.04 -1.22
N VAL A 315 -8.73 -7.16 -1.72
CA VAL A 315 -7.75 -7.10 -2.81
C VAL A 315 -8.43 -6.64 -4.09
N THR A 316 -7.74 -5.75 -4.82
CA THR A 316 -8.15 -5.29 -6.15
C THR A 316 -7.12 -5.73 -7.18
N HIS A 317 -7.55 -6.45 -8.22
CA HIS A 317 -6.70 -6.80 -9.35
C HIS A 317 -6.88 -5.79 -10.49
N VAL A 318 -5.77 -5.42 -11.12
CA VAL A 318 -5.73 -4.50 -12.25
C VAL A 318 -5.04 -5.18 -13.42
N PHE A 319 -5.70 -5.17 -14.56
CA PHE A 319 -5.23 -5.75 -15.81
C PHE A 319 -5.21 -4.66 -16.89
N PHE A 320 -4.19 -4.70 -17.74
CA PHE A 320 -4.10 -3.82 -18.90
C PHE A 320 -4.14 -4.66 -20.17
N ASP A 321 -5.07 -4.33 -21.05
CA ASP A 321 -5.20 -4.88 -22.39
C ASP A 321 -4.67 -3.84 -23.39
N ALA A 322 -3.45 -4.07 -23.88
CA ALA A 322 -2.82 -3.18 -24.85
C ALA A 322 -3.46 -3.26 -26.24
N GLU A 323 -4.15 -4.35 -26.60
CA GLU A 323 -4.81 -4.49 -27.89
C GLU A 323 -6.09 -3.65 -27.94
N ASN A 324 -6.87 -3.69 -26.85
CA ASN A 324 -8.13 -2.95 -26.74
C ASN A 324 -7.97 -1.57 -26.09
N SER A 325 -6.76 -1.24 -25.62
CA SER A 325 -6.48 0.01 -24.88
C SER A 325 -7.41 0.19 -23.68
N GLU A 326 -7.55 -0.87 -22.88
CA GLU A 326 -8.49 -0.93 -21.76
C GLU A 326 -7.79 -1.36 -20.46
N ILE A 327 -8.18 -0.74 -19.35
CA ILE A 327 -7.81 -1.16 -18.00
C ILE A 327 -9.01 -1.83 -17.34
N THR A 328 -8.89 -3.10 -16.99
CA THR A 328 -9.91 -3.78 -16.18
C THR A 328 -9.52 -3.77 -14.72
N ILE A 329 -10.37 -3.19 -13.87
CA ILE A 329 -10.23 -3.18 -12.42
C ILE A 329 -11.27 -4.11 -11.80
N LYS A 330 -10.80 -5.15 -11.11
CA LYS A 330 -11.63 -6.13 -10.41
C LYS A 330 -11.40 -6.04 -8.90
N ALA A 331 -12.31 -5.37 -8.21
CA ALA A 331 -12.33 -5.28 -6.74
C ALA A 331 -13.16 -6.44 -6.16
N SER A 332 -12.61 -7.21 -5.23
CA SER A 332 -13.30 -8.39 -4.67
C SER A 332 -14.62 -8.04 -3.95
N SER A 333 -14.74 -6.80 -3.44
CA SER A 333 -15.87 -6.30 -2.66
C SER A 333 -16.72 -5.26 -3.42
N ALA A 334 -16.49 -5.07 -4.73
CA ALA A 334 -17.10 -4.02 -5.56
C ALA A 334 -16.91 -2.57 -5.04
N ARG A 335 -15.98 -2.39 -4.09
CA ARG A 335 -15.60 -1.12 -3.51
C ARG A 335 -14.09 -1.10 -3.32
N MET A 336 -13.45 0.02 -3.60
CA MET A 336 -12.00 0.15 -3.50
C MET A 336 -11.64 1.22 -2.49
N LEU A 337 -10.82 0.87 -1.50
CA LEU A 337 -10.41 1.85 -0.50
C LEU A 337 -9.56 2.95 -1.12
N LYS A 338 -10.08 4.18 -1.14
CA LYS A 338 -9.40 5.37 -1.66
C LYS A 338 -8.58 6.07 -0.59
N ARG A 339 -9.18 6.33 0.58
CA ARG A 339 -8.53 7.06 1.68
C ARG A 339 -9.22 6.80 3.03
N ARG A 340 -8.47 7.01 4.11
CA ARG A 340 -8.98 7.06 5.50
C ARG A 340 -8.71 8.41 6.14
N PHE A 341 -9.64 8.83 7.00
CA PHE A 341 -9.44 9.92 7.94
C PHE A 341 -9.68 9.39 9.35
N VAL A 342 -8.79 9.76 10.27
CA VAL A 342 -8.86 9.34 11.67
C VAL A 342 -8.65 10.57 12.53
N ALA A 343 -9.62 10.90 13.36
CA ALA A 343 -9.55 11.99 14.32
C ALA A 343 -9.95 11.49 15.72
N MET A 344 -9.50 12.17 16.77
CA MET A 344 -10.13 12.02 18.08
C MET A 344 -11.62 12.41 17.97
N LYS A 345 -12.49 11.70 18.67
CA LYS A 345 -13.95 11.83 18.57
C LYS A 345 -14.43 13.28 18.64
N ASP A 346 -13.92 14.03 19.62
CA ASP A 346 -14.34 15.42 19.86
C ASP A 346 -13.80 16.42 18.82
N MET A 347 -12.73 16.05 18.11
CA MET A 347 -12.11 16.87 17.06
C MET A 347 -12.67 16.55 15.67
N ALA A 348 -13.36 15.41 15.53
CA ALA A 348 -13.82 14.90 14.25
C ALA A 348 -14.77 15.85 13.49
N PRO A 349 -15.73 16.56 14.12
CA PRO A 349 -16.59 17.52 13.42
C PRO A 349 -15.83 18.66 12.75
N THR A 350 -14.67 19.03 13.30
CA THR A 350 -13.85 20.14 12.79
C THR A 350 -12.83 19.66 11.76
N LEU A 351 -12.25 18.48 11.95
CA LEU A 351 -11.12 18.00 11.14
C LEU A 351 -11.53 17.16 9.95
N ILE A 352 -12.58 16.33 10.05
CA ILE A 352 -12.93 15.38 9.00
C ILE A 352 -13.75 16.09 7.92
N PRO A 353 -13.29 16.09 6.65
CA PRO A 353 -14.04 16.70 5.56
C PRO A 353 -15.42 16.06 5.36
N GLY A 354 -16.44 16.89 5.15
CA GLY A 354 -17.81 16.44 4.93
C GLY A 354 -18.44 15.72 6.13
N PHE A 355 -17.98 15.98 7.37
CA PHE A 355 -18.39 15.21 8.55
C PHE A 355 -19.92 15.12 8.75
N HIS A 356 -20.63 16.20 8.44
CA HIS A 356 -22.10 16.26 8.61
C HIS A 356 -22.89 15.63 7.46
N GLU A 357 -22.21 15.20 6.39
CA GLU A 357 -22.80 14.63 5.17
C GLU A 357 -22.60 13.10 5.07
N MET A 358 -21.95 12.50 6.07
CA MET A 358 -21.55 11.09 6.04
C MET A 358 -22.69 10.15 6.41
N GLU A 359 -22.65 8.93 5.84
CA GLU A 359 -23.45 7.82 6.33
C GLU A 359 -22.81 7.26 7.62
N TRP A 360 -23.58 7.28 8.70
CA TRP A 360 -23.14 6.82 10.02
C TRP A 360 -23.54 5.37 10.24
N LEU A 361 -22.55 4.53 10.51
CA LEU A 361 -22.85 3.18 10.96
C LEU A 361 -23.17 3.17 12.46
N PRO A 362 -24.27 2.51 12.86
CA PRO A 362 -24.67 2.48 14.25
C PRO A 362 -23.65 1.73 15.10
N VAL A 363 -23.29 2.29 16.25
CA VAL A 363 -22.60 1.54 17.30
C VAL A 363 -23.58 0.49 17.81
N ILE A 364 -23.41 -0.77 17.41
CA ILE A 364 -24.21 -1.86 17.97
C ILE A 364 -23.66 -2.12 19.37
N PRO A 365 -24.41 -1.80 20.45
CA PRO A 365 -23.94 -2.10 21.80
C PRO A 365 -23.84 -3.62 21.89
N ASN A 366 -22.68 -4.14 22.31
CA ASN A 366 -22.55 -5.57 22.59
C ASN A 366 -23.71 -5.97 23.52
N GLY A 367 -24.56 -6.89 23.06
CA GLY A 367 -25.67 -7.42 23.85
C GLY A 367 -25.15 -7.87 25.21
N ARG A 368 -25.85 -7.45 26.27
CA ARG A 368 -25.59 -7.90 27.64
C ARG A 368 -25.73 -9.40 27.78
#